data_AF-A0A7X9GXT3-F1
#
_entry.id   AF-A0A7X9GXT3-F1
#
_cell.length_a   1.000
_cell.length_b   1.000
_cell.length_c   1.000
_cell.angle_alpha   90.00
_cell.angle_beta   90.00
_cell.angle_gamma   90.00
#
_symmetry.space_group_name_H-M   'P 1'
#
loop_
_entity.id
_entity.type
_entity.pdbx_description
1 polymer ?
#
loop_
_entity_poly.entity_id
_entity_poly.type
_entity_poly.pdbx_seq_one_letter_code
_entity_poly.pdbx_strand_id
1 'polypeptide(L)' 'HIFTVPLDFFMKNEPEVYYLDLLIQNSAEFPYNLIPNGEDYKWGRGKHIVHFYHYKDYIIWGYTAKVLKNLTNIIKSH' A
#
# COMPACT_ATOMS: atom_id res chain seq x y z
N HIS A 1 -12.20 -19.50 10.16
CA HIS A 1 -10.92 -19.50 10.88
C HIS A 1 -10.64 -18.07 11.35
N ILE A 2 -10.26 -17.88 12.61
CA ILE A 2 -10.04 -16.56 13.22
C ILE A 2 -8.72 -16.64 13.97
N PHE A 3 -7.89 -15.59 13.84
CA PHE A 3 -6.63 -15.45 14.59
C PHE A 3 -6.50 -14.02 15.10
N THR A 4 -5.67 -13.84 16.11
CA THR A 4 -5.36 -12.53 16.69
C THR A 4 -3.86 -12.35 16.77
N VAL A 5 -3.43 -11.09 16.74
CA VAL A 5 -2.02 -10.71 16.82
C VAL A 5 -1.88 -9.61 17.86
N PRO A 6 -0.94 -9.71 18.81
CA PRO A 6 -0.71 -8.66 19.79
C PRO A 6 -0.31 -7.35 19.09
N LEU A 7 -0.88 -6.22 19.51
CA LEU A 7 -0.51 -4.91 18.94
C LEU A 7 1.00 -4.64 19.05
N ASP A 8 1.59 -5.03 20.19
CA ASP A 8 3.03 -4.97 20.46
C ASP A 8 3.90 -5.61 19.36
N PHE A 9 3.41 -6.65 18.69
CA PHE A 9 4.12 -7.27 17.59
C PHE A 9 4.35 -6.26 16.45
N PHE A 10 3.30 -5.56 16.02
CA PHE A 10 3.40 -4.56 14.96
C PHE A 10 4.19 -3.31 15.40
N MET A 11 4.20 -3.01 16.70
CA MET A 11 5.01 -1.91 17.24
C MET A 11 6.50 -2.25 17.22
N LYS A 12 6.87 -3.50 17.46
CA LYS A 12 8.27 -3.96 17.59
C LYS A 12 8.88 -4.45 16.28
N ASN A 13 8.06 -4.82 15.30
CA ASN A 13 8.51 -5.38 14.03
C ASN A 13 8.10 -4.46 12.87
N GLU A 14 9.02 -4.20 11.97
CA GLU A 14 8.74 -3.52 10.72
C GLU A 14 8.33 -4.53 9.65
N PRO A 15 7.41 -4.19 8.74
CA PRO A 15 7.04 -5.09 7.65
C PRO A 15 8.16 -5.15 6.61
N GLU A 16 8.23 -6.26 5.89
CA GLU A 16 8.95 -6.27 4.62
C GLU A 16 8.21 -5.37 3.61
N VAL A 17 8.98 -4.62 2.83
CA VAL A 17 8.46 -3.59 1.93
C VAL A 17 8.88 -3.92 0.51
N TYR A 18 7.88 -4.07 -0.37
CA TYR A 18 8.09 -4.30 -1.80
C TYR A 18 7.46 -3.17 -2.59
N TYR A 19 8.13 -2.78 -3.68
CA TYR A 19 7.69 -1.73 -4.57
C TYR A 19 7.23 -2.34 -5.88
N LEU A 20 6.00 -2.01 -6.28
CA LEU A 20 5.45 -2.36 -7.58
C LEU A 20 5.38 -1.10 -8.43
N ASP A 21 5.82 -1.21 -9.68
CA ASP A 21 5.60 -0.16 -10.66
C ASP A 21 4.14 -0.23 -11.14
N LEU A 22 3.43 0.90 -11.01
CA LEU A 22 2.10 1.06 -11.54
C LEU A 22 2.20 1.61 -12.96
N LEU A 23 1.77 0.81 -13.92
CA LEU A 23 1.59 1.23 -15.30
C LEU A 23 0.16 1.70 -15.46
N ILE A 24 -0.01 2.97 -15.82
CA ILE A 24 -1.32 3.50 -16.19
C ILE A 24 -1.58 3.07 -17.63
N GLN A 25 -2.57 2.21 -17.81
CA GLN A 25 -3.06 1.84 -19.12
C GLN A 25 -4.12 2.86 -19.53
N ASN A 26 -3.98 3.40 -20.75
CA ASN A 26 -5.00 4.27 -21.31
C ASN A 26 -6.34 3.54 -21.39
N SER A 27 -7.40 4.20 -20.96
CA SER A 27 -8.77 3.69 -21.00
C SER A 27 -9.62 4.62 -21.82
N ALA A 28 -10.38 4.09 -22.78
CA ALA A 28 -11.27 4.90 -23.63
C ALA A 28 -12.39 5.60 -22.83
N GLU A 29 -12.69 5.11 -21.63
CA GLU A 29 -13.69 5.70 -20.73
C GLU A 29 -13.12 6.81 -19.84
N PHE A 30 -11.79 7.01 -19.85
CA PHE A 30 -11.17 8.06 -19.05
C PHE A 30 -11.41 9.43 -19.70
N PRO A 31 -11.89 10.44 -18.94
CA PRO A 31 -12.26 11.74 -19.49
C PRO A 31 -11.03 12.62 -19.71
N TYR A 32 -10.26 12.33 -20.75
CA TYR A 32 -9.03 13.05 -21.10
C TYR A 32 -9.24 14.55 -21.31
N ASN A 33 -10.44 14.96 -21.75
CA ASN A 33 -10.82 16.36 -21.91
C ASN A 33 -10.83 17.17 -20.60
N LEU A 34 -10.76 16.51 -19.44
CA LEU A 34 -10.72 17.17 -18.13
C LEU A 34 -9.30 17.39 -17.59
N ILE A 35 -8.27 16.92 -18.30
CA ILE A 35 -6.87 17.04 -17.86
C ILE A 35 -6.00 17.80 -18.88
N PRO A 36 -4.92 18.45 -18.43
CA PRO A 36 -3.97 19.10 -19.34
C PRO A 36 -3.39 18.10 -20.34
N ASN A 37 -3.19 18.51 -21.59
CA ASN A 37 -2.63 17.68 -22.66
C ASN A 37 -3.46 16.42 -23.02
N GLY A 38 -4.67 16.24 -22.50
CA GLY A 38 -5.60 15.20 -22.96
C GLY A 38 -4.98 13.80 -22.98
N GLU A 39 -5.13 13.11 -24.11
CA GLU A 39 -4.56 11.78 -24.34
C GLU A 39 -3.02 11.76 -24.29
N ASP A 40 -2.37 12.90 -24.56
CA ASP A 40 -0.91 13.08 -24.48
C ASP A 40 -0.42 13.36 -23.05
N TYR A 41 -1.28 13.19 -22.03
CA TYR A 41 -0.88 13.37 -20.64
C TYR A 41 0.26 12.41 -20.27
N LYS A 42 1.37 12.99 -19.79
CA LYS A 42 2.53 12.24 -19.34
C LYS A 42 2.28 11.66 -17.96
N TRP A 43 1.65 10.49 -17.93
CA TRP A 43 1.44 9.72 -16.71
C TRP A 43 2.76 9.53 -15.96
N GLY A 44 2.77 9.94 -14.69
CA GLY A 44 3.87 9.64 -13.80
C GLY A 44 3.99 8.14 -13.56
N ARG A 45 5.22 7.64 -13.40
CA ARG A 45 5.44 6.29 -12.89
C ARG A 45 5.00 6.24 -11.43
N GLY A 46 3.82 5.69 -11.18
CA GLY A 46 3.36 5.45 -9.82
C GLY A 46 4.15 4.30 -9.22
N LYS A 47 4.51 4.41 -7.94
CA LYS A 47 5.01 3.26 -7.16
C LYS A 47 3.96 2.88 -6.13
N HIS A 48 3.58 1.61 -6.13
CA HIS A 48 2.74 1.04 -5.08
C HIS A 48 3.61 0.30 -4.07
N ILE A 49 3.41 0.61 -2.79
CA ILE A 49 4.16 0.00 -1.69
C ILE A 49 3.30 -1.10 -1.07
N VAL A 50 3.79 -2.33 -1.08
CA VAL A 50 3.16 -3.48 -0.44
C VAL A 50 3.95 -3.87 0.80
N HIS A 51 3.25 -4.02 1.92
CA HIS A 51 3.81 -4.39 3.22
C HIS A 51 3.49 -5.85 3.52
N PHE A 52 4.43 -6.57 4.13
CA PHE A 52 4.26 -7.95 4.59
C PHE A 52 4.76 -8.11 6.03
N TYR A 53 3.90 -8.62 6.91
CA TYR A 53 4.27 -9.05 8.25
C TYR A 53 4.17 -10.58 8.34
N HIS A 54 5.23 -11.20 8.83
CA HIS A 54 5.27 -12.63 9.12
C HIS A 54 4.97 -12.86 10.60
N TYR A 55 3.81 -13.42 10.92
CA TYR A 55 3.41 -13.74 12.29
C TYR A 55 3.06 -15.21 12.41
N LYS A 56 3.98 -16.01 12.98
CA LYS A 56 3.86 -17.48 13.03
C LYS A 56 3.60 -18.02 11.60
N ASP A 57 2.52 -18.75 11.41
CA ASP A 57 2.12 -19.32 10.12
C ASP A 57 1.27 -18.36 9.26
N TYR A 58 1.10 -17.11 9.69
CA TYR A 58 0.31 -16.10 8.97
C TYR A 58 1.21 -15.09 8.27
N ILE A 59 0.84 -14.78 7.03
CA ILE A 59 1.33 -13.63 6.29
C ILE A 59 0.23 -12.58 6.27
N ILE A 60 0.48 -11.44 6.91
CA ILE A 60 -0.44 -10.29 6.92
C ILE A 60 0.10 -9.28 5.93
N TRP A 61 -0.66 -9.03 4.87
CA TRP A 61 -0.16 -8.26 3.73
C TRP A 61 -1.22 -7.36 3.12
N GLY A 62 -0.84 -6.64 2.06
CA GLY A 62 -1.75 -5.79 1.29
C GLY A 62 -2.29 -4.61 2.11
N TYR A 63 -3.58 -4.31 1.93
CA TYR A 63 -4.20 -3.13 2.55
C TYR A 63 -4.22 -3.21 4.08
N THR A 64 -4.49 -4.39 4.64
CA THR A 64 -4.47 -4.59 6.10
C THR A 64 -3.10 -4.26 6.69
N ALA A 65 -2.01 -4.77 6.10
CA ALA A 65 -0.66 -4.45 6.54
C ALA A 65 -0.33 -2.96 6.42
N LYS A 66 -0.80 -2.29 5.34
CA LYS A 66 -0.63 -0.84 5.17
C LYS A 66 -1.35 -0.04 6.26
N VAL A 67 -2.59 -0.40 6.59
CA VAL A 67 -3.36 0.26 7.67
C VAL A 67 -2.66 0.05 9.02
N LEU A 68 -2.21 -1.17 9.32
CA LEU A 68 -1.48 -1.48 10.55
C LEU A 68 -0.17 -0.68 10.65
N LYS A 69 0.59 -0.60 9.56
CA LYS A 69 1.82 0.19 9.53
C LYS A 69 1.55 1.68 9.80
N ASN A 70 0.53 2.26 9.17
CA ASN A 70 0.13 3.63 9.44
C ASN A 70 -0.32 3.85 10.89
N LEU A 71 -1.14 2.94 11.43
CA LEU A 71 -1.61 3.01 12.81
C LEU A 71 -0.43 2.98 13.79
N THR A 72 0.49 2.04 13.65
CA THR A 72 1.68 1.95 14.53
C THR A 72 2.56 3.18 14.44
N ASN A 73 2.70 3.80 13.26
CA ASN A 73 3.43 5.06 13.11
C ASN A 73 2.77 6.20 13.90
N ILE A 74 1.44 6.30 13.87
CA ILE A 74 0.68 7.31 14.64
C ILE A 74 0.84 7.09 16.15
N ILE A 75 0.82 5.83 16.60
CA ILE A 75 0.99 5.50 18.02
C ILE A 75 2.42 5.81 18.48
N LYS A 76 3.45 5.52 17.67
CA LYS A 76 4.85 5.81 18.00
C LYS A 76 5.19 7.31 18.03
N SER A 77 4.37 8.15 17.41
CA SER A 77 4.61 9.59 17.36
C SER A 77 4.04 10.37 18.55
N HIS A 78 3.39 9.68 19.50
CA HIS A 78 2.86 10.21 20.76
C HIS A 78 3.54 9.50 21.93
#